data_AF-A0A2L0F672-F1
#
_entry.id   AF-A0A2L0F672-F1
#
_cell.length_a   1.000
_cell.length_b   1.000
_cell.length_c   1.000
_cell.angle_alpha   90.00
_cell.angle_beta   90.00
_cell.angle_gamma   90.00
#
_symmetry.space_group_name_H-M   'P 1'
#
loop_
_entity.id
_entity.type
_entity.pdbx_description
1 polymer ?
#
loop_
_entity_poly.entity_id
_entity_poly.type
_entity_poly.pdbx_seq_one_letter_code
_entity_poly.pdbx_strand_id
1 'polypeptide(L)'
;MTRSARRSPAASGLGLAALLCLALVAAPRPARGAPRVYDAPAAALHGAAAPAVPPRPPEYLTEDLGWLEVDYHPSTRDRVRPLIARADAFRAELGALLGREVLVAPVEVRIAAVPAELDPLVAGGIDGPATAVSFGALRLAVLSAGPRLGFDPPDLERAFRHALAHLALDEATGGAELPPWFHEGFAVHAAGAGAARRAQRLSVAALRSRLLPLAELEAGLPGAGDAAAPLARAQAADLVRFLVDGDRRPRFALALDQVRAGAPLADALEAAYAATRPELERAWRADVARRYGFLPVLAGSLLLLGLIIAGKLAVQRLRGRRPSPPPAPRRRFRAAPEPRPRPARASTAQLVATLGARHRGDVDGDTDVPKVEHNGQWHTLH
;
A
#
# COMPACT_ATOMS: atom_id res chain seq x y z
N MET A 1 43.65 40.74 80.93
CA MET A 1 43.77 41.79 79.91
C MET A 1 44.41 41.18 78.66
N THR A 2 43.64 40.86 77.62
CA THR A 2 44.15 40.65 76.26
C THR A 2 43.00 40.70 75.27
N ARG A 3 43.29 41.33 74.13
CA ARG A 3 42.38 41.76 73.06
C ARG A 3 41.95 40.58 72.16
N SER A 4 40.71 40.70 71.68
CA SER A 4 40.28 40.58 70.28
C SER A 4 41.03 39.61 69.36
N ALA A 5 40.31 38.61 68.83
CA ALA A 5 39.93 38.62 67.40
C ALA A 5 38.96 37.46 67.10
N ARG A 6 37.80 37.82 66.54
CA ARG A 6 36.89 36.89 65.87
C ARG A 6 37.63 36.18 64.74
N ARG A 7 37.54 34.85 64.69
CA ARG A 7 37.82 34.06 63.48
C ARG A 7 36.52 33.36 63.06
N SER A 8 35.98 33.79 61.92
CA SER A 8 34.89 33.09 61.23
C SER A 8 35.36 31.72 60.74
N PRO A 9 34.49 30.68 60.75
CA PRO A 9 34.79 29.39 60.17
C PRO A 9 34.56 29.46 58.65
N ALA A 10 35.60 29.79 57.89
CA ALA A 10 35.63 29.63 56.45
C ALA A 10 36.81 28.72 56.08
N ALA A 11 36.69 27.43 56.41
CA ALA A 11 37.67 26.43 56.01
C ALA A 11 37.04 25.04 56.06
N SER A 12 36.12 24.74 55.15
CA SER A 12 35.69 23.38 54.75
C SER A 12 34.72 23.49 53.57
N GLY A 13 35.19 23.99 52.42
CA GLY A 13 34.30 24.18 51.27
C GLY A 13 34.99 24.32 49.92
N LEU A 14 36.29 24.00 49.82
CA LEU A 14 37.06 24.14 48.57
C LEU A 14 37.72 22.83 48.12
N GLY A 15 37.40 21.70 48.77
CA GLY A 15 37.92 20.37 48.41
C GLY A 15 36.97 19.47 47.60
N LEU A 16 35.71 19.86 47.40
CA LEU A 16 34.71 19.00 46.73
C LEU A 16 34.08 19.61 45.45
N ALA A 17 34.45 20.84 45.08
CA ALA A 17 33.99 21.48 43.84
C ALA A 17 34.96 21.28 42.66
N ALA A 18 36.23 20.94 42.93
CA ALA A 18 37.26 20.74 41.90
C ALA A 18 37.29 19.29 41.33
N LEU A 19 36.60 18.35 41.96
CA LEU A 19 36.44 16.97 41.45
C LEU A 19 35.09 16.72 40.74
N LEU A 20 34.14 17.66 40.82
CA LEU A 20 32.91 17.63 40.04
C LEU A 20 33.01 18.38 38.69
N CYS A 21 34.06 19.19 38.50
CA CYS A 21 34.28 19.94 37.25
C CYS A 21 35.18 19.22 36.24
N LEU A 22 35.70 18.02 36.55
CA LEU A 22 36.49 17.21 35.60
C LEU A 22 35.72 16.03 34.99
N ALA A 23 34.41 15.91 35.26
CA ALA A 23 33.55 14.86 34.70
C ALA A 23 32.58 15.37 33.61
N LEU A 24 32.79 16.58 33.09
CA LEU A 24 31.88 17.24 32.14
C LEU A 24 32.50 17.59 30.77
N VAL A 25 33.71 17.10 30.45
CA VAL A 25 34.37 17.40 29.15
C VAL A 25 34.66 16.16 28.30
N ALA A 26 34.15 14.99 28.69
CA ALA A 26 34.14 13.80 27.84
C ALA A 26 32.71 13.33 27.56
N ALA A 27 31.83 14.27 27.17
CA ALA A 27 30.69 13.86 26.36
C ALA A 27 31.26 13.17 25.11
N PRO A 28 30.74 11.99 24.69
CA PRO A 28 31.13 11.42 23.41
C PRO A 28 30.91 12.51 22.36
N ARG A 29 32.01 12.97 21.75
CA ARG A 29 31.89 13.79 20.55
C ARG A 29 31.03 12.97 19.60
N PRO A 30 29.90 13.49 19.07
CA PRO A 30 29.23 12.80 17.99
C PRO A 30 30.31 12.55 16.94
N ALA A 31 30.54 11.27 16.64
CA ALA A 31 31.42 10.89 15.55
C ALA A 31 31.02 11.75 14.35
N ARG A 32 32.03 12.37 13.70
CA ARG A 32 31.85 13.14 12.48
C ARG A 32 30.98 12.31 11.53
N GLY A 33 29.71 12.68 11.41
CA GLY A 33 28.77 12.01 10.52
C GLY A 33 29.20 12.32 9.10
N ALA A 34 29.39 11.29 8.29
CA ALA A 34 29.22 11.47 6.86
C ALA A 34 27.77 11.98 6.62
N PRO A 35 27.55 13.00 5.77
CA PRO A 35 26.22 13.58 5.56
C PRO A 35 25.26 12.63 4.82
N ARG A 36 24.00 12.58 5.26
CA ARG A 36 22.94 11.64 4.82
C ARG A 36 22.63 11.73 3.31
N VAL A 37 22.54 10.58 2.64
CA VAL A 37 21.76 10.40 1.40
C VAL A 37 20.53 9.54 1.73
N TYR A 38 19.36 10.16 1.73
CA TYR A 38 18.08 9.46 1.56
C TYR A 38 17.41 10.15 0.36
N ASP A 39 17.90 9.75 -0.82
CA ASP A 39 17.63 10.19 -2.19
C ASP A 39 17.58 11.72 -2.43
N ALA A 40 18.50 12.38 -1.69
CA ALA A 40 19.05 13.75 -1.63
C ALA A 40 18.13 14.96 -1.26
N PRO A 41 18.29 15.55 -0.05
CA PRO A 41 17.70 16.83 0.33
C PRO A 41 18.51 18.05 -0.16
N ALA A 42 17.86 19.22 -0.15
CA ALA A 42 18.35 20.52 -0.65
C ALA A 42 19.86 20.73 -0.44
N ALA A 43 20.57 21.07 -1.52
CA ALA A 43 22.00 21.26 -1.50
C ALA A 43 22.40 22.43 -0.59
N ALA A 44 22.62 22.11 0.68
CA ALA A 44 23.41 22.86 1.62
C ALA A 44 24.16 21.84 2.48
N LEU A 45 25.15 21.18 1.86
CA LEU A 45 26.20 20.52 2.63
C LEU A 45 26.88 21.60 3.47
N HIS A 46 26.65 21.54 4.79
CA HIS A 46 27.35 22.21 5.88
C HIS A 46 28.62 23.00 5.49
N GLY A 47 28.46 24.21 4.93
CA GLY A 47 29.55 25.09 4.54
C GLY A 47 30.49 24.57 3.43
N ALA A 48 30.16 23.46 2.76
CA ALA A 48 30.84 23.03 1.55
C ALA A 48 30.24 23.77 0.34
N ALA A 49 31.08 24.06 -0.66
CA ALA A 49 30.62 24.66 -1.91
C ALA A 49 29.45 23.84 -2.49
N ALA A 50 28.47 24.53 -3.09
CA ALA A 50 27.35 23.86 -3.75
C ALA A 50 27.89 22.75 -4.68
N PRO A 51 27.39 21.51 -4.58
CA PRO A 51 27.87 20.42 -5.42
C PRO A 51 27.72 20.83 -6.89
N ALA A 52 28.84 20.88 -7.61
CA ALA A 52 28.81 21.15 -9.04
C ALA A 52 28.24 19.92 -9.75
N VAL A 53 27.36 20.15 -10.73
CA VAL A 53 26.89 19.11 -11.63
C VAL A 53 28.07 18.72 -12.53
N PRO A 54 28.58 17.48 -12.48
CA PRO A 54 29.65 17.04 -13.37
C PRO A 54 29.24 17.19 -14.84
N PRO A 55 30.17 17.39 -15.79
CA PRO A 55 29.81 17.39 -17.20
C PRO A 55 29.21 16.02 -17.59
N ARG A 56 28.23 16.04 -18.50
CA ARG A 56 27.67 14.80 -19.05
C ARG A 56 28.77 13.97 -19.75
N PRO A 57 28.74 12.63 -19.64
CA PRO A 57 29.66 11.80 -20.39
C PRO A 57 29.41 11.96 -21.91
N PRO A 58 30.47 12.06 -22.74
CA PRO A 58 30.34 12.35 -24.17
C PRO A 58 29.62 11.24 -24.96
N GLU A 59 29.60 10.01 -24.45
CA GLU A 59 28.94 8.86 -25.04
C GLU A 59 27.43 8.80 -24.78
N TYR A 60 26.90 9.65 -23.91
CA TYR A 60 25.47 9.66 -23.57
C TYR A 60 24.66 10.30 -24.71
N LEU A 61 23.47 9.76 -24.93
CA LEU A 61 22.46 10.37 -25.81
C LEU A 61 21.59 11.32 -25.00
N THR A 62 21.23 12.45 -25.60
CA THR A 62 20.38 13.47 -24.98
C THR A 62 19.04 13.55 -25.69
N GLU A 63 17.96 13.60 -24.91
CA GLU A 63 16.61 13.91 -25.38
C GLU A 63 16.08 15.10 -24.57
N ASP A 64 15.60 16.14 -25.26
CA ASP A 64 15.14 17.38 -24.64
C ASP A 64 13.63 17.57 -24.90
N LEU A 65 12.86 17.65 -23.82
CA LEU A 65 11.41 17.87 -23.81
C LEU A 65 11.06 19.32 -23.37
N GLY A 66 12.03 20.22 -23.30
CA GLY A 66 11.91 21.61 -22.88
C GLY A 66 11.88 21.80 -21.36
N TRP A 67 11.15 20.96 -20.62
CA TRP A 67 11.14 20.95 -19.15
C TRP A 67 12.00 19.84 -18.54
N LEU A 68 12.42 18.88 -19.37
CA LEU A 68 13.17 17.71 -18.97
C LEU A 68 14.24 17.42 -20.01
N GLU A 69 15.51 17.43 -19.57
CA GLU A 69 16.63 16.88 -20.32
C GLU A 69 16.94 15.47 -19.81
N VAL A 70 16.94 14.47 -20.68
CA VAL A 70 17.30 13.09 -20.34
C VAL A 70 18.58 12.71 -21.05
N ASP A 71 19.66 12.59 -20.27
CA ASP A 71 20.95 12.07 -20.72
C ASP A 71 21.04 10.58 -20.35
N TYR A 72 21.29 9.69 -21.31
CA TYR A 72 21.33 8.26 -21.03
C TYR A 72 22.38 7.51 -21.84
N HIS A 73 22.95 6.47 -21.23
CA HIS A 73 23.88 5.59 -21.91
C HIS A 73 23.18 4.87 -23.09
N PRO A 74 23.77 4.79 -24.31
CA PRO A 74 23.10 4.27 -25.51
C PRO A 74 22.51 2.86 -25.35
N SER A 75 23.14 2.00 -24.55
CA SER A 75 22.64 0.63 -24.28
C SER A 75 21.31 0.58 -23.52
N THR A 76 20.88 1.68 -22.91
CA THR A 76 19.63 1.77 -22.13
C THR A 76 18.45 2.29 -22.94
N ARG A 77 18.68 2.69 -24.21
CA ARG A 77 17.70 3.38 -25.08
C ARG A 77 16.31 2.76 -25.09
N ASP A 78 16.22 1.44 -25.27
CA ASP A 78 14.93 0.74 -25.36
C ASP A 78 14.11 0.83 -24.07
N ARG A 79 14.77 1.02 -22.93
CA ARG A 79 14.14 1.16 -21.62
C ARG A 79 13.84 2.62 -21.25
N VAL A 80 14.60 3.57 -21.79
CA VAL A 80 14.41 5.01 -21.55
C VAL A 80 13.29 5.57 -22.44
N ARG A 81 13.18 5.12 -23.68
CA ARG A 81 12.20 5.64 -24.65
C ARG A 81 10.75 5.62 -24.14
N PRO A 82 10.25 4.56 -23.46
CA PRO A 82 8.90 4.57 -22.87
C PRO A 82 8.73 5.58 -21.73
N LEU A 83 9.81 5.92 -21.00
CA LEU A 83 9.77 6.90 -19.91
C LEU A 83 9.55 8.30 -20.49
N ILE A 84 10.35 8.65 -21.50
CA ILE A 84 10.25 9.90 -22.25
C ILE A 84 8.84 10.06 -22.81
N ALA A 85 8.31 9.02 -23.46
CA ALA A 85 6.97 9.05 -24.07
C ALA A 85 5.83 9.27 -23.06
N ARG A 86 6.06 9.04 -21.76
CA ARG A 86 5.07 9.20 -20.68
C ARG A 86 5.40 10.36 -19.73
N ALA A 87 6.49 11.09 -19.97
CA ALA A 87 7.01 12.09 -19.06
C ALA A 87 6.00 13.23 -18.82
N ASP A 88 5.39 13.77 -19.89
CA ASP A 88 4.40 14.85 -19.78
C ASP A 88 3.15 14.43 -19.01
N ALA A 89 2.65 13.21 -19.26
CA ALA A 89 1.52 12.66 -18.52
C ALA A 89 1.85 12.54 -17.03
N PHE A 90 3.06 12.08 -16.71
CA PHE A 90 3.49 11.97 -15.32
C PHE A 90 3.71 13.34 -14.65
N ARG A 91 4.24 14.33 -15.36
CA ARG A 91 4.33 15.72 -14.88
C ARG A 91 2.94 16.28 -14.56
N ALA A 92 1.95 16.02 -15.41
CA ALA A 92 0.56 16.42 -15.17
C ALA A 92 -0.04 15.72 -13.93
N GLU A 93 0.24 14.42 -13.74
CA GLU A 93 -0.15 13.69 -12.53
C GLU A 93 0.46 14.31 -11.26
N LEU A 94 1.76 14.64 -11.27
CA LEU A 94 2.44 15.30 -10.16
C LEU A 94 1.82 16.67 -9.85
N GLY A 95 1.56 17.48 -10.89
CA GLY A 95 0.93 18.79 -10.70
C GLY A 95 -0.48 18.67 -10.12
N ALA A 96 -1.24 17.67 -10.58
CA ALA A 96 -2.55 17.38 -10.03
C ALA A 96 -2.48 16.92 -8.56
N LEU A 97 -1.45 16.17 -8.14
CA LEU A 97 -1.25 15.75 -6.75
C LEU A 97 -0.84 16.94 -5.86
N LEU A 98 0.05 17.80 -6.35
CA LEU A 98 0.60 18.93 -5.60
C LEU A 98 -0.31 20.17 -5.64
N GLY A 99 -1.34 20.16 -6.48
CA GLY A 99 -2.32 21.25 -6.61
C GLY A 99 -1.78 22.48 -7.33
N ARG A 100 -0.68 22.34 -8.08
CA ARG A 100 -0.03 23.42 -8.83
C ARG A 100 0.77 22.87 -10.02
N GLU A 101 1.14 23.72 -10.95
CA GLU A 101 2.14 23.34 -11.97
C GLU A 101 3.51 23.12 -11.31
N VAL A 102 4.21 22.09 -11.77
CA VAL A 102 5.48 21.64 -11.20
C VAL A 102 6.48 21.28 -12.30
N LEU A 103 7.75 21.21 -11.92
CA LEU A 103 8.88 21.05 -12.85
C LEU A 103 8.77 22.13 -13.93
N VAL A 104 8.50 23.37 -13.49
CA VAL A 104 8.42 24.56 -14.35
C VAL A 104 9.83 24.98 -14.73
N ALA A 105 10.76 24.88 -13.78
CA ALA A 105 12.17 25.01 -14.10
C ALA A 105 12.66 23.69 -14.73
N PRO A 106 13.47 23.75 -15.81
CA PRO A 106 14.01 22.56 -16.43
C PRO A 106 14.77 21.70 -15.42
N VAL A 107 14.57 20.39 -15.52
CA VAL A 107 15.28 19.39 -14.72
C VAL A 107 16.08 18.46 -15.63
N GLU A 108 17.17 17.93 -15.10
CA GLU A 108 18.06 17.01 -15.79
C GLU A 108 17.93 15.61 -15.16
N VAL A 109 17.87 14.59 -16.00
CA VAL A 109 17.84 13.19 -15.58
C VAL A 109 18.95 12.42 -16.29
N ARG A 110 19.90 11.88 -15.54
CA ARG A 110 21.00 11.07 -16.05
C ARG A 110 20.75 9.59 -15.80
N ILE A 111 20.82 8.77 -16.83
CA ILE A 111 20.55 7.33 -16.76
C ILE A 111 21.78 6.54 -17.21
N ALA A 112 22.49 6.01 -16.21
CA ALA A 112 23.62 5.10 -16.37
C ALA A 112 23.18 3.70 -16.84
N ALA A 113 24.07 3.01 -17.56
CA ALA A 113 23.84 1.60 -17.92
C ALA A 113 23.96 0.69 -16.70
N VAL A 114 24.97 0.94 -15.87
CA VAL A 114 25.24 0.18 -14.66
C VAL A 114 25.49 1.09 -13.47
N PRO A 115 25.29 0.61 -12.23
CA PRO A 115 25.44 1.46 -11.05
C PRO A 115 26.84 2.01 -10.82
N ALA A 116 27.88 1.35 -11.34
CA ALA A 116 29.26 1.83 -11.25
C ALA A 116 29.48 3.15 -12.01
N GLU A 117 28.62 3.45 -12.99
CA GLU A 117 28.64 4.73 -13.71
C GLU A 117 27.90 5.85 -12.94
N LEU A 118 27.28 5.58 -11.78
CA LEU A 118 26.56 6.62 -11.03
C LEU A 118 27.49 7.60 -10.32
N ASP A 119 28.60 7.10 -9.77
CA ASP A 119 29.55 7.91 -9.00
C ASP A 119 30.16 9.08 -9.81
N PRO A 120 30.57 8.91 -11.08
CA PRO A 120 31.05 10.05 -11.88
C PRO A 120 29.95 11.04 -12.29
N LEU A 121 28.67 10.68 -12.19
CA LEU A 121 27.55 11.56 -12.54
C LEU A 121 27.16 12.53 -11.43
N VAL A 122 27.67 12.32 -10.20
CA VAL A 122 27.40 13.13 -9.00
C VAL A 122 28.69 13.47 -8.28
N ALA A 123 28.92 14.76 -7.99
CA ALA A 123 30.04 15.16 -7.16
C ALA A 123 29.92 14.56 -5.74
N GLY A 124 30.89 13.70 -5.37
CA GLY A 124 30.93 13.01 -4.07
C GLY A 124 30.46 11.55 -4.09
N GLY A 125 30.00 11.04 -5.25
CA GLY A 125 29.55 9.66 -5.40
C GLY A 125 28.17 9.37 -4.78
N ILE A 126 27.66 8.15 -4.99
CA ILE A 126 26.40 7.71 -4.40
C ILE A 126 26.68 6.61 -3.37
N ASP A 127 26.62 6.98 -2.09
CA ASP A 127 26.72 6.02 -0.98
C ASP A 127 25.46 5.15 -0.86
N GLY A 128 25.65 3.83 -0.76
CA GLY A 128 24.58 2.87 -0.44
C GLY A 128 23.93 2.15 -1.64
N PRO A 129 22.85 1.37 -1.40
CA PRO A 129 22.23 0.51 -2.43
C PRO A 129 21.27 1.26 -3.37
N ALA A 130 21.21 2.59 -3.32
CA ALA A 130 20.27 3.39 -4.09
C ALA A 130 20.56 3.31 -5.60
N THR A 131 19.55 2.94 -6.39
CA THR A 131 19.64 2.88 -7.86
C THR A 131 19.13 4.17 -8.51
N ALA A 132 18.65 5.13 -7.72
CA ALA A 132 18.22 6.45 -8.14
C ALA A 132 18.44 7.43 -6.98
N VAL A 133 18.87 8.66 -7.28
CA VAL A 133 19.06 9.75 -6.30
C VAL A 133 18.65 11.06 -6.95
N SER A 134 18.04 11.97 -6.19
CA SER A 134 17.53 13.25 -6.70
C SER A 134 18.10 14.42 -5.92
N PHE A 135 18.59 15.45 -6.61
CA PHE A 135 19.20 16.64 -6.01
C PHE A 135 18.33 17.85 -6.31
N GLY A 136 17.36 18.17 -5.44
CA GLY A 136 16.39 19.24 -5.67
C GLY A 136 17.01 20.59 -6.03
N ALA A 137 18.04 21.02 -5.31
CA ALA A 137 18.73 22.30 -5.56
C ALA A 137 19.52 22.32 -6.88
N LEU A 138 19.96 21.16 -7.38
CA LEU A 138 20.61 21.03 -8.68
C LEU A 138 19.62 20.73 -9.81
N ARG A 139 18.35 20.46 -9.47
CA ARG A 139 17.32 19.97 -10.40
C ARG A 139 17.78 18.75 -11.20
N LEU A 140 18.58 17.90 -10.56
CA LEU A 140 19.23 16.75 -11.19
C LEU A 140 18.72 15.47 -10.53
N ALA A 141 18.37 14.48 -11.32
CA ALA A 141 18.26 13.10 -10.86
C ALA A 141 19.24 12.19 -11.59
N VAL A 142 19.78 11.21 -10.89
CA VAL A 142 20.70 10.23 -11.46
C VAL A 142 20.18 8.83 -11.15
N LEU A 143 20.07 7.99 -12.18
CA LEU A 143 19.48 6.65 -12.12
C LEU A 143 20.36 5.63 -12.82
N SER A 144 20.26 4.37 -12.39
CA SER A 144 20.89 3.23 -13.07
C SER A 144 19.83 2.34 -13.67
N ALA A 145 20.01 2.01 -14.95
CA ALA A 145 19.23 0.97 -15.62
C ALA A 145 19.65 -0.44 -15.15
N GLY A 146 20.90 -0.63 -14.73
CA GLY A 146 21.40 -1.91 -14.22
C GLY A 146 21.14 -2.12 -12.73
N PRO A 147 21.04 -3.37 -12.26
CA PRO A 147 20.89 -3.66 -10.83
C PRO A 147 22.19 -3.41 -10.06
N ARG A 148 22.08 -2.88 -8.83
CA ARG A 148 23.19 -2.83 -7.86
C ARG A 148 23.44 -4.19 -7.20
N LEU A 149 22.39 -4.97 -6.99
CA LEU A 149 22.44 -6.29 -6.36
C LEU A 149 21.50 -7.24 -7.10
N GLY A 150 21.94 -8.48 -7.31
CA GLY A 150 21.17 -9.51 -8.02
C GLY A 150 21.27 -9.42 -9.54
N PHE A 151 20.40 -10.17 -10.23
CA PHE A 151 20.42 -10.32 -11.69
C PHE A 151 19.26 -9.61 -12.39
N ASP A 152 18.17 -9.32 -11.67
CA ASP A 152 16.99 -8.70 -12.25
C ASP A 152 17.19 -7.20 -12.42
N PRO A 153 16.95 -6.63 -13.62
CA PRO A 153 17.07 -5.20 -13.81
C PRO A 153 16.07 -4.43 -12.92
N PRO A 154 16.48 -3.30 -12.32
CA PRO A 154 15.60 -2.47 -11.52
C PRO A 154 14.44 -1.97 -12.38
N ASP A 155 13.29 -1.76 -11.73
CA ASP A 155 12.12 -1.13 -12.32
C ASP A 155 12.44 0.35 -12.59
N LEU A 156 12.98 0.62 -13.78
CA LEU A 156 13.48 1.94 -14.17
C LEU A 156 12.35 2.97 -14.26
N GLU A 157 11.15 2.57 -14.68
CA GLU A 157 9.98 3.46 -14.68
C GLU A 157 9.63 3.90 -13.26
N ARG A 158 9.58 2.96 -12.31
CA ARG A 158 9.35 3.31 -10.90
C ARG A 158 10.42 4.24 -10.38
N ALA A 159 11.69 3.97 -10.66
CA ALA A 159 12.80 4.78 -10.20
C ALA A 159 12.75 6.20 -10.79
N PHE A 160 12.45 6.33 -12.08
CA PHE A 160 12.26 7.60 -12.78
C PHE A 160 11.12 8.41 -12.18
N ARG A 161 9.95 7.78 -11.99
CA ARG A 161 8.79 8.45 -11.38
C ARG A 161 9.07 8.89 -9.93
N HIS A 162 9.76 8.05 -9.17
CA HIS A 162 10.17 8.36 -7.80
C HIS A 162 11.11 9.57 -7.74
N ALA A 163 12.11 9.60 -8.62
CA ALA A 163 13.08 10.69 -8.66
C ALA A 163 12.44 12.03 -9.05
N LEU A 164 11.62 12.04 -10.11
CA LEU A 164 10.88 13.24 -10.52
C LEU A 164 9.89 13.71 -9.45
N ALA A 165 9.31 12.80 -8.66
CA ALA A 165 8.43 13.17 -7.55
C ALA A 165 9.18 13.91 -6.44
N HIS A 166 10.43 13.54 -6.14
CA HIS A 166 11.27 14.32 -5.22
C HIS A 166 11.53 15.73 -5.76
N LEU A 167 11.97 15.85 -7.01
CA LEU A 167 12.25 17.16 -7.63
C LEU A 167 11.01 18.05 -7.68
N ALA A 168 9.84 17.47 -7.99
CA ALA A 168 8.58 18.21 -8.04
C ALA A 168 8.13 18.68 -6.66
N LEU A 169 8.32 17.85 -5.63
CA LEU A 169 8.01 18.22 -4.24
C LEU A 169 8.93 19.34 -3.76
N ASP A 170 10.23 19.23 -4.03
CA ASP A 170 11.22 20.27 -3.68
C ASP A 170 10.90 21.59 -4.39
N GLU A 171 10.54 21.56 -5.68
CA GLU A 171 10.10 22.76 -6.39
C GLU A 171 8.83 23.35 -5.76
N ALA A 172 7.84 22.51 -5.45
CA ALA A 172 6.56 22.93 -4.91
C ALA A 172 6.69 23.59 -3.52
N THR A 173 7.58 23.08 -2.67
CA THR A 173 7.85 23.63 -1.33
C THR A 173 8.93 24.70 -1.33
N GLY A 174 9.55 24.99 -2.47
CA GLY A 174 10.62 25.98 -2.56
C GLY A 174 11.91 25.52 -1.88
N GLY A 175 12.14 24.21 -1.79
CA GLY A 175 13.32 23.61 -1.18
C GLY A 175 13.28 23.60 0.36
N ALA A 176 12.09 23.67 0.97
CA ALA A 176 11.96 23.64 2.42
C ALA A 176 12.47 22.31 3.01
N GLU A 177 13.02 22.34 4.23
CA GLU A 177 13.41 21.12 4.94
C GLU A 177 12.18 20.33 5.39
N LEU A 178 11.99 19.16 4.78
CA LEU A 178 10.85 18.29 5.06
C LEU A 178 11.27 17.08 5.91
N PRO A 179 10.39 16.58 6.81
CA PRO A 179 10.61 15.31 7.49
C PRO A 179 10.81 14.16 6.49
N PRO A 180 11.76 13.23 6.75
CA PRO A 180 12.10 12.17 5.80
C PRO A 180 10.90 11.29 5.39
N TRP A 181 9.99 11.00 6.32
CA TRP A 181 8.80 10.21 6.02
C TRP A 181 7.89 10.90 4.99
N PHE A 182 7.82 12.23 4.98
CA PHE A 182 6.93 12.95 4.08
C PHE A 182 7.51 12.99 2.67
N HIS A 183 8.81 13.30 2.57
CA HIS A 183 9.53 13.36 1.29
C HIS A 183 9.59 11.99 0.60
N GLU A 184 10.06 10.96 1.31
CA GLU A 184 10.07 9.58 0.81
C GLU A 184 8.66 9.04 0.57
N GLY A 185 7.74 9.30 1.50
CA GLY A 185 6.35 8.84 1.40
C GLY A 185 5.67 9.39 0.15
N PHE A 186 5.87 10.67 -0.16
CA PHE A 186 5.36 11.29 -1.38
C PHE A 186 5.95 10.65 -2.63
N ALA A 187 7.27 10.50 -2.70
CA ALA A 187 7.91 9.90 -3.85
C ALA A 187 7.51 8.43 -4.08
N VAL A 188 7.38 7.63 -3.01
CA VAL A 188 6.87 6.25 -3.09
C VAL A 188 5.39 6.21 -3.48
N HIS A 189 4.58 7.17 -3.02
CA HIS A 189 3.17 7.27 -3.37
C HIS A 189 2.99 7.63 -4.86
N ALA A 190 3.66 8.70 -5.33
CA ALA A 190 3.57 9.20 -6.70
C ALA A 190 4.17 8.22 -7.74
N ALA A 191 5.19 7.45 -7.36
CA ALA A 191 5.74 6.40 -8.21
C ALA A 191 4.73 5.28 -8.52
N GLY A 192 3.69 5.09 -7.70
CA GLY A 192 2.53 4.23 -7.96
C GLY A 192 2.78 2.71 -7.93
N ALA A 193 3.94 2.25 -8.38
CA ALA A 193 4.29 0.83 -8.49
C ALA A 193 4.29 0.12 -7.12
N GLY A 194 3.81 -1.12 -7.06
CA GLY A 194 3.79 -1.92 -5.83
C GLY A 194 2.69 -1.57 -4.83
N ALA A 195 1.67 -0.79 -5.23
CA ALA A 195 0.53 -0.41 -4.38
C ALA A 195 -0.16 -1.63 -3.74
N ALA A 196 -0.39 -2.71 -4.48
CA ALA A 196 -0.99 -3.93 -3.95
C ALA A 196 -0.13 -4.61 -2.87
N ARG A 197 1.20 -4.68 -3.07
CA ARG A 197 2.13 -5.26 -2.08
C ARG A 197 2.23 -4.38 -0.84
N ARG A 198 2.26 -3.05 -0.99
CA ARG A 198 2.20 -2.11 0.14
C ARG A 198 0.89 -2.27 0.90
N ALA A 199 -0.24 -2.28 0.20
CA ALA A 199 -1.55 -2.52 0.77
C ALA A 199 -1.57 -3.83 1.58
N GLN A 200 -1.09 -4.94 1.02
CA GLN A 200 -0.98 -6.21 1.74
C GLN A 200 -0.13 -6.10 3.01
N ARG A 201 1.05 -5.46 2.95
CA ARG A 201 1.91 -5.27 4.14
C ARG A 201 1.20 -4.44 5.22
N LEU A 202 0.55 -3.35 4.82
CA LEU A 202 -0.21 -2.48 5.71
C LEU A 202 -1.40 -3.22 6.34
N SER A 203 -2.13 -4.02 5.56
CA SER A 203 -3.20 -4.89 6.07
C SER A 203 -2.68 -5.82 7.16
N VAL A 204 -1.57 -6.53 6.90
CA VAL A 204 -0.99 -7.47 7.87
C VAL A 204 -0.47 -6.74 9.11
N ALA A 205 0.16 -5.58 8.96
CA ALA A 205 0.65 -4.78 10.08
C ALA A 205 -0.49 -4.21 10.92
N ALA A 206 -1.54 -3.68 10.30
CA ALA A 206 -2.73 -3.17 10.96
C ALA A 206 -3.42 -4.28 11.78
N LEU A 207 -3.59 -5.48 11.20
CA LEU A 207 -4.17 -6.62 11.90
C LEU A 207 -3.38 -7.07 13.12
N ARG A 208 -2.05 -6.96 13.05
CA ARG A 208 -1.16 -7.34 14.15
C ARG A 208 -0.91 -6.20 15.13
N SER A 209 -1.57 -5.04 14.96
CA SER A 209 -1.30 -3.82 15.73
C SER A 209 0.19 -3.42 15.73
N ARG A 210 0.86 -3.59 14.58
CA ARG A 210 2.29 -3.30 14.38
C ARG A 210 2.54 -2.08 13.49
N LEU A 211 1.56 -1.17 13.38
CA LEU A 211 1.78 0.10 12.70
C LEU A 211 2.65 1.00 13.58
N LEU A 212 3.74 1.49 12.99
CA LEU A 212 4.64 2.46 13.62
C LEU A 212 3.87 3.76 13.93
N PRO A 213 4.04 4.36 15.13
CA PRO A 213 3.54 5.68 15.46
C PRO A 213 4.09 6.76 14.53
N LEU A 214 3.34 7.84 14.30
CA LEU A 214 3.81 8.95 13.46
C LEU A 214 5.09 9.58 14.02
N ALA A 215 5.19 9.70 15.34
CA ALA A 215 6.40 10.19 16.01
C ALA A 215 7.66 9.37 15.68
N GLU A 216 7.52 8.06 15.43
CA GLU A 216 8.64 7.20 15.03
C GLU A 216 9.08 7.48 13.59
N LEU A 217 8.12 7.68 12.68
CA LEU A 217 8.40 8.07 11.30
C LEU A 217 9.04 9.48 11.21
N GLU A 218 8.65 10.39 12.11
CA GLU A 218 9.24 11.73 12.24
C GLU A 218 10.66 11.70 12.79
N ALA A 219 10.96 10.81 13.74
CA ALA A 219 12.31 10.61 14.26
C ALA A 219 13.29 10.16 13.16
N GLY A 220 12.80 9.38 12.20
CA GLY A 220 13.53 9.05 10.98
C GLY A 220 13.09 7.74 10.36
N LEU A 221 13.40 7.57 9.07
CA LEU A 221 13.18 6.30 8.39
C LEU A 221 14.35 5.34 8.62
N PRO A 222 14.07 4.04 8.85
CA PRO A 222 15.11 3.02 8.87
C PRO A 222 15.87 2.96 7.53
N GLY A 223 17.18 2.76 7.60
CA GLY A 223 18.04 2.63 6.42
C GLY A 223 17.64 1.43 5.55
N ALA A 224 18.04 1.43 4.27
CA ALA A 224 17.61 0.41 3.30
C ALA A 224 17.92 -1.05 3.70
N GLY A 225 18.96 -1.28 4.52
CA GLY A 225 19.32 -2.61 5.03
C GLY A 225 18.52 -3.08 6.26
N ASP A 226 17.65 -2.24 6.82
CA ASP A 226 16.83 -2.57 7.99
C ASP A 226 15.56 -3.35 7.59
N ALA A 227 15.24 -4.40 8.32
CA ALA A 227 14.02 -5.19 8.14
C ALA A 227 12.74 -4.36 8.33
N ALA A 228 12.78 -3.27 9.10
CA ALA A 228 11.66 -2.35 9.31
C ALA A 228 11.47 -1.37 8.15
N ALA A 229 12.49 -1.13 7.32
CA ALA A 229 12.46 -0.10 6.28
C ALA A 229 11.33 -0.28 5.25
N PRO A 230 11.01 -1.50 4.76
CA PRO A 230 9.91 -1.70 3.82
C PRO A 230 8.52 -1.41 4.41
N LEU A 231 8.35 -1.55 5.73
CA LEU A 231 7.10 -1.21 6.42
C LEU A 231 7.02 0.30 6.66
N ALA A 232 8.10 0.92 7.16
CA ALA A 232 8.17 2.36 7.39
C ALA A 232 7.87 3.16 6.12
N ARG A 233 8.53 2.83 4.99
CA ARG A 233 8.23 3.45 3.69
C ARG A 233 6.81 3.20 3.21
N ALA A 234 6.25 2.02 3.48
CA ALA A 234 4.86 1.73 3.10
C ALA A 234 3.86 2.55 3.93
N GLN A 235 4.10 2.73 5.23
CA GLN A 235 3.29 3.58 6.10
C GLN A 235 3.40 5.05 5.71
N ALA A 236 4.62 5.54 5.48
CA ALA A 236 4.89 6.89 5.01
C ALA A 236 4.10 7.20 3.72
N ALA A 237 4.18 6.31 2.73
CA ALA A 237 3.45 6.47 1.47
C ALA A 237 1.93 6.41 1.63
N ASP A 238 1.41 5.58 2.53
CA ASP A 238 -0.04 5.49 2.77
C ASP A 238 -0.59 6.67 3.59
N LEU A 239 0.23 7.24 4.47
CA LEU A 239 -0.09 8.48 5.17
C LEU A 239 -0.13 9.66 4.19
N VAL A 240 0.88 9.79 3.30
CA VAL A 240 0.83 10.82 2.24
C VAL A 240 -0.37 10.61 1.31
N ARG A 241 -0.64 9.37 0.90
CA ARG A 241 -1.87 9.04 0.16
C ARG A 241 -3.10 9.55 0.91
N PHE A 242 -3.23 9.27 2.21
CA PHE A 242 -4.36 9.73 3.02
C PHE A 242 -4.50 11.25 3.04
N LEU A 243 -3.38 11.98 3.07
CA LEU A 243 -3.36 13.44 3.03
C LEU A 243 -3.81 14.00 1.67
N VAL A 244 -3.36 13.41 0.56
CA VAL A 244 -3.65 13.92 -0.81
C VAL A 244 -4.93 13.33 -1.43
N ASP A 245 -5.57 12.37 -0.77
CA ASP A 245 -6.73 11.63 -1.31
C ASP A 245 -7.95 12.52 -1.53
N GLY A 246 -8.62 12.34 -2.68
CA GLY A 246 -9.94 12.91 -2.99
C GLY A 246 -10.16 14.36 -2.54
N ASP A 247 -11.09 14.51 -1.59
CA ASP A 247 -11.57 15.78 -1.04
C ASP A 247 -10.56 16.52 -0.14
N ARG A 248 -9.44 15.87 0.23
CA ARG A 248 -8.38 16.46 1.04
C ARG A 248 -7.30 17.14 0.22
N ARG A 249 -7.26 16.90 -1.09
CA ARG A 249 -6.26 17.48 -1.99
C ARG A 249 -6.15 19.02 -1.92
N PRO A 250 -7.25 19.81 -1.83
CA PRO A 250 -7.12 21.26 -1.65
C PRO A 250 -6.43 21.64 -0.32
N ARG A 251 -6.68 20.89 0.76
CA ARG A 251 -6.02 21.09 2.06
C ARG A 251 -4.54 20.73 1.98
N PHE A 252 -4.21 19.67 1.25
CA PHE A 252 -2.82 19.29 1.00
C PHE A 252 -2.06 20.41 0.26
N ALA A 253 -2.63 20.95 -0.81
CA ALA A 253 -2.05 22.06 -1.56
C ALA A 253 -1.86 23.31 -0.67
N LEU A 254 -2.85 23.65 0.16
CA LEU A 254 -2.75 24.74 1.12
C LEU A 254 -1.64 24.54 2.16
N ALA A 255 -1.43 23.31 2.63
CA ALA A 255 -0.32 22.99 3.53
C ALA A 255 1.02 23.20 2.83
N LEU A 256 1.16 22.78 1.57
CA LEU A 256 2.39 22.99 0.80
C LEU A 256 2.68 24.47 0.53
N ASP A 257 1.65 25.28 0.30
CA ASP A 257 1.81 26.73 0.15
C ASP A 257 2.31 27.39 1.45
N GLN A 258 1.82 26.94 2.61
CA GLN A 258 2.33 27.41 3.90
C GLN A 258 3.78 26.97 4.15
N VAL A 259 4.13 25.73 3.81
CA VAL A 259 5.51 25.25 3.88
C VAL A 259 6.43 26.07 2.98
N ARG A 260 5.99 26.36 1.75
CA ARG A 260 6.71 27.22 0.83
C ARG A 260 6.91 28.63 1.38
N ALA A 261 5.95 29.13 2.17
CA ALA A 261 6.07 30.41 2.86
C ALA A 261 6.95 30.37 4.12
N GLY A 262 7.53 29.20 4.46
CA GLY A 262 8.46 29.02 5.58
C GLY A 262 7.84 28.41 6.84
N ALA A 263 6.57 27.98 6.82
CA ALA A 263 5.98 27.29 7.95
C ALA A 263 6.55 25.86 8.10
N PRO A 264 6.79 25.37 9.32
CA PRO A 264 7.08 23.95 9.53
C PRO A 264 5.96 23.06 8.98
N LEU A 265 6.31 21.92 8.38
CA LEU A 265 5.31 21.00 7.79
C LEU A 265 4.22 20.61 8.79
N ALA A 266 4.60 20.35 10.04
CA ALA A 266 3.64 19.97 11.07
C ALA A 266 2.56 21.04 11.27
N ASP A 267 2.98 22.29 11.45
CA ASP A 267 2.09 23.42 11.69
C ASP A 267 1.20 23.69 10.46
N ALA A 268 1.78 23.58 9.27
CA ALA A 268 1.07 23.73 8.00
C ALA A 268 -0.03 22.66 7.81
N LEU A 269 0.26 21.39 8.18
CA LEU A 269 -0.73 20.32 8.15
C LEU A 269 -1.81 20.53 9.21
N GLU A 270 -1.46 20.91 10.43
CA GLU A 270 -2.45 21.15 11.48
C GLU A 270 -3.41 22.30 11.11
N ALA A 271 -2.88 23.39 10.56
CA ALA A 271 -3.66 24.52 10.09
C ALA A 271 -4.56 24.15 8.90
N ALA A 272 -4.02 23.48 7.86
CA ALA A 272 -4.77 23.18 6.65
C ALA A 272 -5.86 22.10 6.86
N TYR A 273 -5.64 21.16 7.77
CA TYR A 273 -6.58 20.09 8.08
C TYR A 273 -7.48 20.38 9.28
N ALA A 274 -7.25 21.50 9.99
CA ALA A 274 -7.93 21.85 11.23
C ALA A 274 -7.94 20.67 12.23
N ALA A 275 -6.81 19.98 12.33
CA ALA A 275 -6.65 18.77 13.12
C ALA A 275 -5.22 18.67 13.63
N THR A 276 -5.05 18.40 14.92
CA THR A 276 -3.74 18.16 15.52
C THR A 276 -3.07 16.93 14.94
N ARG A 277 -1.75 16.82 15.07
CA ARG A 277 -0.99 15.65 14.62
C ARG A 277 -1.54 14.31 15.16
N PRO A 278 -1.90 14.16 16.45
CA PRO A 278 -2.52 12.92 16.94
C PRO A 278 -3.91 12.67 16.34
N GLU A 279 -4.66 13.70 15.99
CA GLU A 279 -5.97 13.57 15.31
C GLU A 279 -5.80 13.06 13.88
N LEU A 280 -4.83 13.61 13.15
CA LEU A 280 -4.46 13.14 11.82
C LEU A 280 -4.01 11.68 11.84
N GLU A 281 -3.15 11.31 12.79
CA GLU A 281 -2.71 9.91 12.93
C GLU A 281 -3.90 8.98 13.23
N ARG A 282 -4.79 9.37 14.16
CA ARG A 282 -6.00 8.58 14.47
C ARG A 282 -6.92 8.44 13.27
N ALA A 283 -7.14 9.52 12.52
CA ALA A 283 -7.98 9.52 11.32
C ALA A 283 -7.38 8.63 10.22
N TRP A 284 -6.07 8.70 10.02
CA TRP A 284 -5.36 7.82 9.08
C TRP A 284 -5.43 6.35 9.52
N ARG A 285 -5.19 6.02 10.79
CA ARG A 285 -5.31 4.63 11.29
C ARG A 285 -6.72 4.09 11.11
N ALA A 286 -7.75 4.91 11.35
CA ALA A 286 -9.13 4.55 11.08
C ALA A 286 -9.38 4.30 9.58
N ASP A 287 -8.76 5.09 8.70
CA ASP A 287 -8.80 4.88 7.25
C ASP A 287 -8.14 3.58 6.79
N VAL A 288 -6.96 3.26 7.32
CA VAL A 288 -6.28 1.97 7.13
C VAL A 288 -7.18 0.82 7.59
N ALA A 289 -7.77 0.94 8.78
CA ALA A 289 -8.67 -0.07 9.32
C ALA A 289 -9.93 -0.27 8.46
N ARG A 290 -10.50 0.80 7.89
CA ARG A 290 -11.65 0.69 6.97
C ARG A 290 -11.26 0.04 5.64
N ARG A 291 -10.15 0.48 5.02
CA ARG A 291 -9.71 -0.02 3.71
C ARG A 291 -9.18 -1.45 3.74
N TYR A 292 -8.71 -1.93 4.90
CA TYR A 292 -8.08 -3.25 5.02
C TYR A 292 -8.76 -4.18 6.02
N GLY A 293 -9.72 -3.69 6.80
CA GLY A 293 -10.40 -4.44 7.87
C GLY A 293 -11.40 -5.49 7.39
N PHE A 294 -11.79 -5.49 6.10
CA PHE A 294 -12.70 -6.50 5.54
C PHE A 294 -11.97 -7.78 5.08
N LEU A 295 -10.68 -7.71 4.75
CA LEU A 295 -9.90 -8.87 4.30
C LEU A 295 -9.86 -10.05 5.30
N PRO A 296 -9.69 -9.84 6.62
CA PRO A 296 -9.69 -10.92 7.62
C PRO A 296 -11.07 -11.51 7.81
N VAL A 297 -12.12 -10.68 7.76
CA VAL A 297 -13.51 -11.15 7.85
C VAL A 297 -13.79 -12.06 6.66
N LEU A 298 -13.45 -11.63 5.45
CA LEU A 298 -13.60 -12.43 4.23
C LEU A 298 -12.76 -13.71 4.27
N ALA A 299 -11.48 -13.62 4.65
CA ALA A 299 -10.61 -14.79 4.77
C ALA A 299 -11.13 -15.80 5.83
N GLY A 300 -11.63 -15.31 6.96
CA GLY A 300 -12.27 -16.11 8.00
C GLY A 300 -13.55 -16.77 7.50
N SER A 301 -14.41 -16.04 6.79
CA SER A 301 -15.62 -16.57 6.17
C SER A 301 -15.31 -17.65 5.13
N LEU A 302 -14.27 -17.46 4.30
CA LEU A 302 -13.83 -18.44 3.31
C LEU A 302 -13.22 -19.69 3.97
N LEU A 303 -12.42 -19.54 5.03
CA LEU A 303 -11.92 -20.67 5.81
C LEU A 303 -13.06 -21.46 6.45
N LEU A 304 -14.03 -20.77 7.05
CA LEU A 304 -15.21 -21.41 7.64
C LEU A 304 -16.01 -22.17 6.58
N LEU A 305 -16.24 -21.57 5.41
CA LEU A 305 -16.90 -22.22 4.29
C LEU A 305 -16.11 -23.46 3.82
N GLY A 306 -14.79 -23.35 3.70
CA GLY A 306 -13.90 -24.45 3.36
C GLY A 306 -13.98 -25.60 4.37
N LEU A 307 -13.99 -25.30 5.67
CA LEU A 307 -14.18 -26.28 6.74
C LEU A 307 -15.56 -26.96 6.67
N ILE A 308 -16.62 -26.21 6.38
CA ILE A 308 -17.97 -26.76 6.20
C ILE A 308 -18.01 -27.71 5.00
N ILE A 309 -17.40 -27.33 3.86
CA ILE A 309 -17.33 -28.17 2.67
C ILE A 309 -16.51 -29.43 2.94
N ALA A 310 -15.33 -29.29 3.55
CA ALA A 310 -14.47 -30.41 3.92
C ALA A 310 -15.17 -31.37 4.90
N GLY A 311 -15.87 -30.84 5.89
CA GLY A 311 -16.69 -31.61 6.83
C GLY A 311 -17.81 -32.38 6.13
N LYS A 312 -18.55 -31.75 5.21
CA LYS A 312 -19.57 -32.41 4.39
C LYS A 312 -18.98 -33.55 3.56
N LEU A 313 -17.85 -33.32 2.89
CA LEU A 313 -17.15 -34.34 2.09
C LEU A 313 -16.66 -35.52 2.96
N ALA A 314 -16.14 -35.23 4.16
CA ALA A 314 -15.72 -36.26 5.11
C ALA A 314 -16.91 -37.12 5.56
N VAL A 315 -18.04 -36.50 5.91
CA VAL A 315 -19.27 -37.22 6.29
C VAL A 315 -19.79 -38.07 5.12
N GLN A 316 -19.80 -37.55 3.89
CA GLN A 316 -20.20 -38.32 2.71
C GLN A 316 -19.30 -39.53 2.48
N ARG A 317 -17.97 -39.37 2.58
CA ARG A 317 -17.01 -40.49 2.47
C ARG A 317 -17.19 -41.53 3.57
N LEU A 318 -17.47 -41.11 4.80
CA LEU A 318 -17.73 -42.02 5.93
C LEU A 318 -19.06 -42.76 5.78
N ARG A 319 -20.10 -42.11 5.24
CA ARG A 319 -21.40 -42.75 4.96
C ARG A 319 -21.33 -43.72 3.79
N GLY A 320 -20.55 -43.43 2.75
CA GLY A 320 -20.30 -44.35 1.63
C GLY A 320 -19.43 -45.57 1.99
N ARG A 321 -18.75 -45.55 3.14
CA ARG A 321 -17.99 -46.68 3.71
C ARG A 321 -18.79 -47.55 4.67
N ARG A 322 -20.08 -47.25 4.91
CA ARG A 322 -20.92 -48.13 5.72
C ARG A 322 -21.09 -49.46 4.98
N PRO A 323 -20.71 -50.61 5.58
CA PRO A 323 -20.88 -51.90 4.92
C PRO A 323 -22.36 -52.13 4.63
N SER A 324 -22.66 -52.63 3.43
CA SER A 324 -24.02 -52.99 3.01
C SER A 324 -24.67 -53.87 4.09
N PRO A 325 -25.95 -53.66 4.43
CA PRO A 325 -26.64 -54.51 5.40
C PRO A 325 -26.60 -55.97 4.91
N PRO A 326 -26.43 -56.95 5.82
CA PRO A 326 -26.37 -58.36 5.43
C PRO A 326 -27.67 -58.75 4.71
N PRO A 327 -27.59 -59.60 3.67
CA PRO A 327 -28.76 -59.94 2.85
C PRO A 327 -29.87 -60.54 3.71
N ALA A 328 -31.10 -60.04 3.52
CA ALA A 328 -32.27 -60.48 4.27
C ALA A 328 -32.52 -62.00 4.07
N PRO A 329 -32.91 -62.74 5.12
CA PRO A 329 -33.21 -64.15 5.00
C PRO A 329 -34.42 -64.37 4.06
N ARG A 330 -34.23 -65.19 3.02
CA ARG A 330 -35.28 -65.55 2.05
C ARG A 330 -36.47 -66.21 2.76
N ARG A 331 -37.59 -65.50 2.87
CA ARG A 331 -38.87 -66.07 3.34
C ARG A 331 -39.42 -67.03 2.28
N ARG A 332 -39.67 -68.27 2.68
CA ARG A 332 -40.35 -69.32 1.89
C ARG A 332 -41.78 -68.89 1.55
N PHE A 333 -42.18 -69.02 0.29
CA PHE A 333 -43.55 -68.83 -0.16
C PHE A 333 -44.50 -69.83 0.53
N ARG A 334 -45.63 -69.33 1.08
CA ARG A 334 -46.73 -70.15 1.61
C ARG A 334 -47.88 -70.09 0.59
N ALA A 335 -48.42 -71.26 0.25
CA ALA A 335 -49.38 -71.50 -0.83
C ALA A 335 -50.74 -70.79 -0.65
N ALA A 336 -51.38 -70.47 -1.79
CA ALA A 336 -52.66 -69.77 -1.91
C ALA A 336 -53.89 -70.72 -1.80
N PRO A 337 -55.05 -70.26 -1.29
CA PRO A 337 -56.32 -70.99 -1.40
C PRO A 337 -57.17 -70.55 -2.61
N GLU A 338 -57.91 -71.52 -3.17
CA GLU A 338 -58.70 -71.54 -4.42
C GLU A 338 -60.06 -70.79 -4.42
N PRO A 339 -60.66 -70.52 -5.61
CA PRO A 339 -61.84 -69.66 -5.80
C PRO A 339 -63.20 -70.40 -5.78
N ARG A 340 -64.30 -69.67 -5.53
CA ARG A 340 -65.70 -70.14 -5.68
C ARG A 340 -66.49 -69.36 -6.75
N PRO A 341 -67.54 -69.97 -7.37
CA PRO A 341 -67.95 -69.71 -8.76
C PRO A 341 -69.26 -68.89 -8.94
N ARG A 342 -69.39 -68.27 -10.13
CA ARG A 342 -70.58 -67.58 -10.68
C ARG A 342 -71.56 -68.56 -11.37
N PRO A 343 -72.85 -68.19 -11.46
CA PRO A 343 -73.67 -68.46 -12.66
C PRO A 343 -74.41 -67.18 -13.14
N ALA A 344 -74.90 -67.00 -14.38
CA ALA A 344 -74.68 -67.62 -15.67
C ALA A 344 -75.19 -66.65 -16.78
N ARG A 345 -74.42 -66.60 -17.88
CA ARG A 345 -74.67 -66.31 -19.32
C ARG A 345 -76.04 -65.72 -19.76
N ALA A 346 -76.07 -64.59 -20.48
CA ALA A 346 -75.80 -64.36 -21.92
C ALA A 346 -76.88 -64.94 -22.84
N SER A 347 -77.59 -64.12 -23.62
CA SER A 347 -77.40 -63.87 -25.08
C SER A 347 -78.80 -63.44 -25.57
N THR A 348 -79.09 -62.59 -26.55
CA THR A 348 -78.41 -62.10 -27.76
C THR A 348 -79.30 -60.96 -28.27
N ALA A 349 -78.71 -59.94 -28.89
CA ALA A 349 -79.30 -59.23 -30.02
C ALA A 349 -80.81 -58.85 -29.94
N GLN A 350 -81.13 -57.78 -29.22
CA GLN A 350 -82.26 -56.91 -29.57
C GLN A 350 -81.84 -55.48 -29.19
N LEU A 351 -81.32 -54.75 -30.17
CA LEU A 351 -82.11 -53.86 -31.05
C LEU A 351 -82.51 -52.58 -30.30
N VAL A 352 -81.79 -51.53 -30.67
CA VAL A 352 -82.31 -50.20 -30.97
C VAL A 352 -82.96 -49.44 -29.81
N ALA A 353 -82.29 -48.33 -29.50
CA ALA A 353 -82.85 -47.11 -28.95
C ALA A 353 -83.62 -47.26 -27.64
N THR A 354 -83.08 -46.71 -26.56
CA THR A 354 -83.47 -45.35 -26.18
C THR A 354 -82.67 -44.89 -24.97
N LEU A 355 -82.17 -43.66 -25.12
CA LEU A 355 -81.98 -42.63 -24.11
C LEU A 355 -81.57 -43.05 -22.69
N GLY A 356 -80.46 -42.44 -22.28
CA GLY A 356 -80.57 -41.54 -21.15
C GLY A 356 -79.46 -41.65 -20.12
N ALA A 357 -78.89 -40.49 -19.86
CA ALA A 357 -78.30 -40.10 -18.59
C ALA A 357 -76.91 -40.66 -18.23
N ARG A 358 -75.95 -39.78 -18.48
CA ARG A 358 -75.08 -39.18 -17.47
C ARG A 358 -74.01 -40.09 -16.82
N HIS A 359 -72.78 -39.72 -17.20
CA HIS A 359 -71.72 -39.26 -16.29
C HIS A 359 -70.77 -40.33 -15.72
N ARG A 360 -69.58 -40.45 -16.33
CA ARG A 360 -68.28 -40.08 -15.73
C ARG A 360 -67.17 -40.41 -16.74
N GLY A 361 -66.25 -39.49 -16.98
CA GLY A 361 -65.13 -39.67 -17.92
C GLY A 361 -63.94 -38.85 -17.47
N ASP A 362 -63.19 -39.47 -16.56
CA ASP A 362 -61.87 -39.13 -16.04
C ASP A 362 -60.83 -39.00 -17.17
N VAL A 363 -59.95 -37.99 -17.13
CA VAL A 363 -58.64 -38.06 -17.79
C VAL A 363 -57.61 -37.24 -16.99
N ASP A 364 -56.61 -37.99 -16.55
CA ASP A 364 -55.31 -37.65 -15.98
C ASP A 364 -54.52 -36.60 -16.80
N GLY A 365 -53.73 -35.76 -16.14
CA GLY A 365 -52.93 -34.72 -16.83
C GLY A 365 -52.18 -33.76 -15.91
N ASP A 366 -50.97 -34.16 -15.56
CA ASP A 366 -49.90 -33.38 -14.90
C ASP A 366 -49.67 -31.99 -15.55
N THR A 367 -49.68 -30.90 -14.78
CA THR A 367 -48.88 -29.69 -15.09
C THR A 367 -48.75 -28.74 -13.90
N ASP A 368 -47.51 -28.59 -13.47
CA ASP A 368 -46.96 -27.64 -12.50
C ASP A 368 -47.25 -26.19 -12.94
N VAL A 369 -48.08 -25.46 -12.18
CA VAL A 369 -48.38 -24.04 -12.46
C VAL A 369 -47.35 -23.15 -11.76
N PRO A 370 -46.60 -22.30 -12.48
CA PRO A 370 -45.57 -21.45 -11.90
C PRO A 370 -46.20 -20.39 -10.98
N LYS A 371 -45.75 -20.35 -9.72
CA LYS A 371 -46.13 -19.32 -8.75
C LYS A 371 -45.09 -18.21 -8.74
N VAL A 372 -45.54 -16.95 -8.78
CA VAL A 372 -44.68 -15.77 -8.70
C VAL A 372 -45.11 -14.93 -7.51
N GLU A 373 -44.13 -14.46 -6.74
CA GLU A 373 -44.33 -13.61 -5.57
C GLU A 373 -44.33 -12.13 -5.99
N HIS A 374 -45.39 -11.39 -5.65
CA HIS A 374 -45.46 -9.94 -5.84
C HIS A 374 -46.08 -9.30 -4.60
N ASN A 375 -45.40 -8.29 -4.03
CA ASN A 375 -45.80 -7.60 -2.80
C ASN A 375 -46.06 -8.51 -1.58
N GLY A 376 -45.27 -9.58 -1.43
CA GLY A 376 -45.31 -10.47 -0.25
C GLY A 376 -46.51 -11.42 -0.21
N GLN A 377 -47.25 -11.57 -1.32
CA GLN A 377 -48.29 -12.59 -1.48
C GLN A 377 -48.05 -13.43 -2.73
N TRP A 378 -48.39 -14.71 -2.64
CA TRP A 378 -48.22 -15.67 -3.74
C TRP A 378 -49.42 -15.63 -4.67
N HIS A 379 -49.17 -15.40 -5.96
CA HIS A 379 -50.19 -15.42 -6.99
C HIS A 379 -49.91 -16.55 -7.98
N THR A 380 -50.97 -17.29 -8.34
CA THR A 380 -50.97 -18.22 -9.47
C THR A 380 -51.40 -17.46 -10.71
N LEU A 381 -50.54 -17.48 -11.74
CA LEU A 381 -50.88 -16.97 -13.06
C LEU A 381 -51.80 -17.99 -13.74
N HIS A 382 -52.97 -17.56 -14.20
CA HIS A 382 -53.86 -18.36 -15.04
C HIS A 382 -53.47 -18.22 -16.51
#